data_AF-J4WFQ4-F1
#
_entry.id   AF-J4WFQ4-F1
#
_cell.length_a   1.000
_cell.length_b   1.000
_cell.length_c   1.000
_cell.angle_alpha   90.00
_cell.angle_beta   90.00
_cell.angle_gamma   90.00
#
_symmetry.space_group_name_H-M   'P 1'
#
loop_
_entity.id
_entity.type
_entity.pdbx_description
1 polymer ?
#
loop_
_entity_poly.entity_id
_entity_poly.type
_entity_poly.pdbx_seq_one_letter_code
_entity_poly.pdbx_strand_id
1 'polypeptide(L)'
;MAAMDGEPIVFTDERNLHHIAMGRETSLIWGKQNHEAGDIPLFRHAKPAPVVPVVPDALIKAVDFYEQVKRENPSVETGAWKDAVEWVLKEACLAAKKDES
;
A
#
# COMPACT_ATOMS: atom_id res chain seq x y z
N MET A 1 7.56 20.40 9.50
CA MET A 1 6.10 20.45 9.29
C MET A 1 5.89 20.54 7.78
N ALA A 2 5.69 19.40 7.12
CA ALA A 2 5.62 19.35 5.66
C ALA A 2 4.28 19.92 5.21
N ALA A 3 4.28 21.17 4.75
CA ALA A 3 3.21 21.64 3.90
C ALA A 3 3.22 20.75 2.66
N MET A 4 2.12 20.04 2.43
CA MET A 4 1.93 19.23 1.23
C MET A 4 2.17 20.12 0.00
N ASP A 5 3.19 19.82 -0.82
CA ASP A 5 3.52 20.51 -2.08
C ASP A 5 2.42 20.40 -3.18
N GLY A 6 1.16 20.20 -2.80
CA GLY A 6 0.02 20.10 -3.72
C GLY A 6 -0.65 21.45 -3.93
N GLU A 7 -1.10 21.73 -5.15
CA GLU A 7 -1.99 22.88 -5.39
C GLU A 7 -3.35 22.63 -4.73
N PRO A 8 -3.92 23.62 -4.01
CA PRO A 8 -5.25 23.49 -3.43
C PRO A 8 -6.30 23.35 -4.54
N ILE A 9 -7.27 22.48 -4.30
CA ILE A 9 -8.31 22.17 -5.31
C ILE A 9 -9.49 23.12 -5.16
N VAL A 10 -9.87 23.40 -3.91
CA VAL A 10 -10.96 24.32 -3.55
C VAL A 10 -10.62 25.01 -2.24
N PHE A 11 -11.40 26.04 -1.92
CA PHE A 11 -11.27 26.85 -0.72
C PHE A 11 -12.59 26.83 0.06
N THR A 12 -12.52 27.10 1.35
CA THR A 12 -13.66 27.23 2.26
C THR A 12 -13.30 28.16 3.42
N ASP A 13 -14.27 28.58 4.23
CA ASP A 13 -14.01 29.36 5.46
C ASP A 13 -13.99 28.45 6.71
N GLU A 14 -13.57 29.01 7.85
CA GLU A 14 -13.45 28.28 9.12
C GLU A 14 -14.77 27.62 9.59
N ARG A 15 -15.91 28.29 9.41
CA ARG A 15 -17.21 27.76 9.86
C ARG A 15 -17.62 26.57 9.00
N ASN A 16 -17.43 26.70 7.69
CA ASN A 16 -17.72 25.62 6.75
C ASN A 16 -16.73 24.46 6.90
N LEU A 17 -15.45 24.70 7.19
CA LEU A 17 -14.49 23.64 7.49
C LEU A 17 -14.96 22.77 8.66
N HIS A 18 -15.48 23.37 9.72
CA HIS A 18 -16.01 22.63 10.86
C HIS A 18 -17.18 21.72 10.45
N HIS A 19 -18.06 22.19 9.57
CA HIS A 19 -19.16 21.37 9.03
C HIS A 19 -18.68 20.20 8.16
N ILE A 20 -17.66 20.44 7.31
CA ILE A 20 -17.02 19.39 6.50
C ILE A 20 -16.38 18.34 7.41
N ALA A 21 -15.66 18.77 8.44
CA ALA A 21 -15.01 17.87 9.40
C ALA A 21 -16.01 16.98 10.15
N MET A 22 -17.24 17.45 10.36
CA MET A 22 -18.34 16.68 10.94
C MET A 22 -19.12 15.83 9.92
N GLY A 23 -18.70 15.80 8.65
CA GLY A 23 -19.35 15.03 7.59
C GLY A 23 -20.71 15.60 7.16
N ARG A 24 -20.95 16.91 7.33
CA ARG A 24 -22.20 17.55 6.91
C ARG A 24 -22.15 18.00 5.45
N GLU A 25 -23.22 17.69 4.73
CA GLU A 25 -23.38 17.95 3.29
C GLU A 25 -23.62 19.43 2.94
N THR A 26 -23.93 20.28 3.93
CA THR A 26 -24.32 21.70 3.72
C THR A 26 -23.14 22.68 3.61
N SER A 27 -21.94 22.20 3.32
CA SER A 27 -20.73 23.01 3.42
C SER A 27 -20.42 23.74 2.11
N LEU A 28 -20.22 25.06 2.18
CA LEU A 28 -19.85 25.87 1.02
C LEU A 28 -18.37 25.67 0.67
N ILE A 29 -18.11 25.39 -0.61
CA ILE A 29 -16.77 25.30 -1.19
C ILE A 29 -16.73 26.15 -2.47
N TRP A 30 -15.59 26.74 -2.76
CA TRP A 30 -15.41 27.57 -3.96
C TRP A 30 -14.07 27.34 -4.65
N GLY A 31 -14.04 27.67 -5.95
CA GLY A 31 -12.84 27.57 -6.77
C GLY A 31 -11.88 28.73 -6.55
N LYS A 32 -10.63 28.55 -7.01
CA LYS A 32 -9.52 29.51 -6.87
C LYS A 32 -9.84 30.94 -7.28
N GLN A 33 -10.71 31.14 -8.28
CA GLN A 33 -11.09 32.47 -8.77
C GLN A 33 -12.01 33.27 -7.82
N ASN A 34 -12.64 32.60 -6.85
CA ASN A 34 -13.57 33.21 -5.90
C ASN A 34 -13.00 33.25 -4.47
N HIS A 35 -11.71 32.96 -4.29
CA HIS A 35 -11.10 32.96 -2.97
C HIS A 35 -10.66 34.35 -2.53
N GLU A 36 -10.74 34.58 -1.23
CA GLU A 36 -10.33 35.80 -0.56
C GLU A 36 -9.21 35.53 0.44
N ALA A 37 -8.53 36.59 0.89
CA ALA A 37 -7.50 36.48 1.91
C ALA A 37 -8.14 36.05 3.24
N GLY A 38 -7.76 34.87 3.74
CA GLY A 38 -8.33 34.26 4.95
C GLY A 38 -9.03 32.93 4.70
N ASP A 39 -9.26 32.58 3.43
CA ASP A 39 -9.82 31.28 3.07
C ASP A 39 -8.87 30.12 3.36
N ILE A 40 -9.45 29.00 3.75
CA ILE A 40 -8.75 27.76 4.07
C ILE A 40 -8.65 26.89 2.81
N PRO A 41 -7.43 26.56 2.35
CA PRO A 41 -7.24 25.68 1.21
C PRO A 41 -7.55 24.22 1.56
N LEU A 42 -8.34 23.56 0.72
CA LEU A 42 -8.59 22.12 0.77
C LEU A 42 -7.79 21.43 -0.34
N PHE A 43 -7.04 20.40 0.05
CA PHE A 43 -6.19 19.63 -0.84
C PHE A 43 -6.82 18.27 -1.13
N ARG A 44 -6.48 17.67 -2.28
CA ARG A 44 -6.77 16.24 -2.47
C ARG A 44 -6.14 15.47 -1.31
N HIS A 45 -6.94 14.61 -0.70
CA HIS A 45 -6.37 13.56 0.10
C HIS A 45 -5.46 12.73 -0.82
N ALA A 46 -4.18 12.60 -0.49
CA ALA A 46 -3.30 11.70 -1.22
C ALA A 46 -3.94 10.31 -1.16
N LYS A 47 -4.25 9.69 -2.31
CA LYS A 47 -4.64 8.29 -2.29
C LYS A 47 -3.47 7.53 -1.63
N PRO A 48 -3.70 6.77 -0.53
CA PRO A 48 -2.66 5.89 -0.05
C PRO A 48 -2.23 5.01 -1.23
N ALA A 49 -0.92 4.88 -1.44
CA ALA A 49 -0.41 3.97 -2.45
C ALA A 49 -1.04 2.59 -2.20
N PRO A 50 -1.42 1.84 -3.26
CA PRO A 50 -1.85 0.47 -3.08
C PRO A 50 -0.79 -0.26 -2.25
N VAL A 51 -1.19 -0.86 -1.13
CA VAL A 51 -0.34 -1.77 -0.38
C VAL A 51 -0.13 -3.00 -1.27
N VAL A 52 0.93 -2.98 -2.07
CA VAL A 52 1.37 -4.16 -2.80
C VAL A 52 2.08 -5.02 -1.76
N PRO A 53 1.60 -6.25 -1.47
CA PRO A 53 2.31 -7.14 -0.55
C PRO A 53 3.73 -7.36 -1.09
N VAL A 54 4.72 -6.95 -0.31
CA VAL A 54 6.14 -7.19 -0.62
C VAL A 54 6.38 -8.67 -0.38
N VAL A 55 6.39 -9.44 -1.47
CA VAL A 55 6.84 -10.84 -1.41
C VAL A 55 8.35 -10.83 -1.19
N PRO A 56 8.89 -11.47 -0.15
CA PRO A 56 10.33 -11.50 0.08
C PRO A 56 11.07 -12.22 -1.05
N ASP A 57 12.22 -11.67 -1.49
CA ASP A 57 13.10 -12.30 -2.50
C ASP A 57 13.44 -13.76 -2.20
N ALA A 58 13.57 -14.11 -0.91
CA ALA A 58 13.88 -15.46 -0.49
C ALA A 58 12.75 -16.46 -0.82
N LEU A 59 11.50 -16.04 -0.67
CA LEU A 59 10.33 -16.86 -1.03
C LEU A 59 10.25 -17.06 -2.55
N ILE A 60 10.54 -16.01 -3.33
CA ILE A 60 10.58 -16.09 -4.80
C ILE A 60 11.61 -17.14 -5.23
N LYS A 61 12.83 -17.08 -4.70
CA LYS A 61 13.89 -18.06 -5.01
C LYS A 61 13.54 -19.49 -4.60
N ALA A 62 12.87 -19.67 -3.46
CA ALA A 62 12.43 -20.99 -3.02
C ALA A 62 11.38 -21.59 -3.98
N VAL A 63 10.44 -20.77 -4.46
CA VAL A 63 9.43 -21.18 -5.45
C VAL A 63 10.08 -21.50 -6.79
N ASP A 64 11.04 -20.70 -7.27
CA ASP A 64 11.79 -20.99 -8.49
C ASP A 64 12.53 -22.33 -8.41
N PHE A 65 13.15 -22.63 -7.26
CA PHE A 65 13.80 -23.92 -7.04
C PHE A 65 12.78 -25.08 -7.05
N TYR A 66 11.62 -24.90 -6.41
CA TYR A 66 10.55 -25.90 -6.48
C TYR A 66 10.04 -26.14 -7.90
N GLU A 67 9.81 -25.09 -8.68
CA GLU A 67 9.42 -25.20 -10.10
C GLU A 67 10.51 -25.89 -10.93
N GLN A 68 11.78 -25.62 -10.64
CA GLN A 68 12.92 -26.31 -11.26
C GLN A 68 12.90 -27.80 -10.94
N VAL A 69 12.80 -28.18 -9.66
CA VAL A 69 12.73 -29.59 -9.24
C VAL A 69 11.51 -30.28 -9.87
N LYS A 70 10.36 -29.59 -9.96
CA LYS A 70 9.16 -30.10 -10.64
C LYS A 70 9.40 -30.37 -12.11
N ARG A 71 10.12 -29.49 -12.80
CA ARG A 71 10.42 -29.60 -14.22
C ARG A 71 11.48 -30.66 -14.51
N GLU A 72 12.53 -30.72 -13.71
CA GLU A 72 13.65 -31.65 -13.87
C GLU A 72 13.26 -33.07 -13.44
N ASN A 73 12.23 -33.20 -12.59
CA ASN A 73 11.71 -34.46 -12.07
C ASN A 73 12.83 -35.42 -11.63
N PRO A 74 13.73 -34.97 -10.73
CA PRO A 74 14.82 -35.81 -10.25
C PRO A 74 14.26 -37.02 -9.49
N SER A 75 15.01 -38.13 -9.48
CA SER A 75 14.59 -39.37 -8.81
C SER A 75 14.27 -39.09 -7.34
N VAL A 76 13.21 -39.70 -6.81
CA VAL A 76 12.74 -39.48 -5.43
C VAL A 76 13.82 -39.75 -4.37
N GLU A 77 14.78 -40.63 -4.68
CA GLU A 77 15.94 -40.94 -3.83
C GLU A 77 16.91 -39.76 -3.64
N THR A 78 16.88 -38.75 -4.53
CA THR A 78 17.73 -37.56 -4.40
C THR A 78 17.28 -36.61 -3.30
N GLY A 79 16.07 -36.77 -2.76
CA GLY A 79 15.54 -35.88 -1.71
C GLY A 79 15.22 -34.46 -2.17
N ALA A 80 15.57 -34.07 -3.40
CA ALA A 80 15.43 -32.70 -3.91
C ALA A 80 14.01 -32.14 -3.81
N TRP A 81 13.00 -32.99 -3.99
CA TRP A 81 11.59 -32.65 -3.79
C TRP A 81 11.27 -32.26 -2.34
N LYS A 82 11.81 -33.00 -1.38
CA LYS A 82 11.62 -32.71 0.04
C LYS A 82 12.31 -31.40 0.40
N ASP A 83 13.53 -31.18 -0.07
CA ASP A 83 14.30 -29.96 0.21
C ASP A 83 13.62 -28.72 -0.39
N ALA A 84 13.09 -28.82 -1.61
CA ALA A 84 12.35 -27.72 -2.24
C ALA A 84 11.07 -27.36 -1.46
N VAL A 85 10.29 -28.36 -1.07
CA VAL A 85 9.06 -28.15 -0.30
C VAL A 85 9.36 -27.58 1.09
N GLU A 86 10.38 -28.10 1.78
CA GLU A 86 10.81 -27.61 3.09
C GLU A 86 11.26 -26.14 3.03
N TRP A 87 12.02 -25.78 1.99
CA TRP A 87 12.48 -24.40 1.80
C TRP A 87 11.31 -23.44 1.55
N VAL A 88 10.38 -23.78 0.64
CA VAL A 88 9.18 -22.96 0.38
C VAL A 88 8.36 -22.76 1.65
N LEU A 89 8.12 -23.82 2.42
CA LEU A 89 7.37 -23.77 3.68
C LEU A 89 8.03 -22.84 4.71
N LYS A 90 9.36 -22.92 4.83
CA LYS A 90 10.14 -22.07 5.74
C LYS A 90 10.00 -20.60 5.37
N GLU A 91 10.23 -20.25 4.10
CA GLU A 91 10.17 -18.85 3.65
C GLU A 91 8.74 -18.28 3.68
N ALA A 92 7.73 -19.11 3.38
CA ALA A 92 6.33 -18.70 3.50
C ALA A 92 5.96 -18.39 4.96
N CYS A 93 6.42 -19.21 5.92
CA CYS A 93 6.20 -18.94 7.35
C CYS A 93 6.90 -17.67 7.82
N LEU A 94 8.12 -17.40 7.33
CA LEU A 94 8.85 -16.17 7.64
C LEU A 94 8.17 -14.95 7.04
N ALA A 95 7.67 -15.04 5.81
CA ALA A 95 6.92 -13.97 5.14
C ALA A 95 5.64 -13.62 5.91
N ALA A 96 4.87 -14.65 6.34
CA ALA A 96 3.64 -14.44 7.09
C ALA A 96 3.87 -13.70 8.42
N LYS A 97 4.94 -14.03 9.16
CA LYS A 97 5.28 -13.36 10.43
C LYS A 97 5.70 -11.90 10.25
N LYS A 98 6.24 -11.54 9.09
CA LYS A 98 6.71 -10.19 8.79
C LYS A 98 5.57 -9.24 8.40
N ASP A 99 4.45 -9.78 7.95
CA ASP A 99 3.24 -9.02 7.63
C ASP A 99 2.47 -8.58 8.90
N GLU A 100 2.78 -9.18 10.06
CA GLU A 100 2.16 -8.89 11.37
C GLU A 100 2.87 -7.78 12.19
N SER A 101 3.90 -7.12 11.65
CA SER A 101 4.68 -6.05 12.33
C SER A 101 4.59 -4.71 11.63
#